data_AF-A0A3M8KAC1-F1
#
_entry.id   AF-A0A3M8KAC1-F1
#
_cell.length_a   1.000
_cell.length_b   1.000
_cell.length_c   1.000
_cell.angle_alpha   90.00
_cell.angle_beta   90.00
_cell.angle_gamma   90.00
#
_symmetry.space_group_name_H-M   'P 1'
#
loop_
_entity.id
_entity.type
_entity.pdbx_description
1 polymer ?
#
loop_
_entity_poly.entity_id
_entity_poly.type
_entity_poly.pdbx_seq_one_letter_code
_entity_poly.pdbx_strand_id
1 'polypeptide(L)'
;MSDAQRRMIQKIVAILAIVALLGALVLAFLDDATHKPVAINGDILGSVTDESFEDYRERAAESLAEAPATEPAYALVTFTEPLEPAAAAALLEPIDRVNAMVIALAAPFALPEPVAGETREDVFNRELDRIAASMVGIGDVASPTRIDAVVVRDTGDALRSLAASEEIAVVEVLPPDASWGRFGVRPVEIPGDASVEIPGEAPAADPGI
;
A
#
# COMPACT_ATOMS: atom_id res chain seq x y z
N MET A 1 -3.21 57.65 -24.37
CA MET A 1 -2.91 57.12 -23.02
C MET A 1 -1.44 57.37 -22.75
N SER A 2 -1.09 58.12 -21.69
CA SER A 2 0.31 58.52 -21.46
C SER A 2 1.15 57.34 -20.93
N ASP A 3 2.47 57.38 -21.16
CA ASP A 3 3.39 56.34 -20.65
C ASP A 3 3.39 56.22 -19.12
N ALA A 4 2.95 57.28 -18.42
CA ALA A 4 2.71 57.26 -16.98
C ALA A 4 1.45 56.43 -16.63
N GLN A 5 0.35 56.59 -17.38
CA GLN A 5 -0.86 55.77 -17.19
C GLN A 5 -0.61 54.29 -17.48
N ARG A 6 0.16 53.97 -18.54
CA ARG A 6 0.46 52.57 -18.90
C ARG A 6 1.29 51.85 -17.84
N ARG A 7 2.30 52.52 -17.26
CA ARG A 7 3.10 52.01 -16.14
C ARG A 7 2.29 51.86 -14.86
N MET A 8 1.36 52.78 -14.59
CA MET A 8 0.46 52.71 -13.44
C MET A 8 -0.49 51.51 -13.54
N ILE A 9 -1.08 51.28 -14.72
CA ILE A 9 -1.96 50.12 -14.98
C ILE A 9 -1.18 48.80 -14.84
N GLN A 10 0.03 48.70 -15.40
CA GLN A 10 0.87 47.50 -15.27
C GLN A 10 1.21 47.16 -13.82
N LYS A 11 1.53 48.18 -12.99
CA LYS A 11 1.79 47.98 -11.56
C LYS A 11 0.55 47.50 -10.80
N ILE A 12 -0.63 48.06 -11.12
CA ILE A 12 -1.90 47.64 -10.49
C ILE A 12 -2.22 46.18 -10.84
N VAL A 13 -2.06 45.79 -12.10
CA VAL A 13 -2.29 44.41 -12.54
C VAL A 13 -1.30 43.44 -11.87
N ALA A 14 -0.02 43.81 -11.78
CA ALA A 14 0.99 42.98 -11.11
C ALA A 14 0.69 42.78 -9.63
N ILE A 15 0.27 43.85 -8.93
CA ILE A 15 -0.13 43.77 -7.51
C ILE A 15 -1.36 42.87 -7.35
N LEU A 16 -2.37 43.02 -8.20
CA LEU A 16 -3.57 42.18 -8.16
C LEU A 16 -3.23 40.69 -8.41
N ALA A 17 -2.34 40.40 -9.35
CA ALA A 17 -1.91 39.03 -9.63
C ALA A 17 -1.18 38.40 -8.43
N ILE A 18 -0.31 39.17 -7.76
CA ILE A 18 0.38 38.71 -6.54
C ILE A 18 -0.61 38.44 -5.41
N VAL A 19 -1.57 39.34 -5.19
CA VAL A 19 -2.61 39.16 -4.16
C VAL A 19 -3.48 37.95 -4.47
N ALA A 20 -3.87 37.74 -5.73
CA ALA A 20 -4.63 36.57 -6.15
C ALA A 20 -3.85 35.26 -5.96
N LEU A 21 -2.55 35.25 -6.30
CA LEU A 21 -1.69 34.09 -6.09
C LEU A 21 -1.51 33.77 -4.61
N LEU A 22 -1.27 34.80 -3.77
CA LEU A 22 -1.18 34.63 -2.31
C LEU A 22 -2.50 34.13 -1.73
N GLY A 23 -3.64 34.65 -2.21
CA GLY A 23 -4.96 34.16 -1.82
C GLY A 23 -5.19 32.70 -2.22
N ALA A 24 -4.80 32.31 -3.44
CA ALA A 24 -4.86 30.92 -3.89
C ALA A 24 -3.96 30.00 -3.06
N LEU A 25 -2.76 30.46 -2.69
CA LEU A 25 -1.85 29.74 -1.80
C LEU A 25 -2.45 29.57 -0.39
N VAL A 26 -3.02 30.64 0.19
CA VAL A 26 -3.68 30.57 1.49
C VAL A 26 -4.89 29.63 1.45
N LEU A 27 -5.69 29.67 0.38
CA LEU A 27 -6.80 28.75 0.19
C LEU A 27 -6.32 27.31 0.02
N ALA A 28 -5.23 27.07 -0.71
CA ALA A 28 -4.62 25.74 -0.85
C ALA A 28 -4.01 25.24 0.47
N PHE A 29 -3.49 26.13 1.31
CA PHE A 29 -3.01 25.80 2.67
C PHE A 29 -4.15 25.52 3.66
N LEU A 30 -5.31 26.12 3.45
CA LEU A 30 -6.53 25.86 4.22
C LEU A 30 -7.35 24.68 3.66
N ASP A 31 -6.97 24.17 2.49
CA ASP A 31 -7.62 23.03 1.87
C ASP A 31 -7.25 21.75 2.61
N ASP A 32 -8.26 21.12 3.16
CA ASP A 32 -8.22 20.02 4.13
C ASP A 32 -7.76 18.69 3.49
N ALA A 33 -7.32 18.73 2.22
CA ALA A 33 -6.87 17.62 1.39
C ALA A 33 -5.36 17.32 1.51
N THR A 34 -4.54 18.27 1.98
CA THR A 34 -3.07 18.14 1.98
C THR A 34 -2.42 17.97 3.37
N HIS A 35 -3.17 18.14 4.47
CA HIS A 35 -2.58 18.22 5.81
C HIS A 35 -3.27 17.42 6.92
N LYS A 36 -4.17 16.48 6.61
CA LYS A 36 -4.67 15.60 7.68
C LYS A 36 -3.59 14.59 8.08
N PRO A 37 -3.20 14.52 9.37
CA PRO A 37 -2.70 13.27 9.93
C PRO A 37 -3.71 12.19 9.59
N VAL A 38 -3.24 11.03 9.12
CA VAL A 38 -4.09 9.84 8.95
C VAL A 38 -4.91 9.70 10.24
N ALA A 39 -6.24 9.67 10.12
CA ALA A 39 -7.10 9.71 11.27
C ALA A 39 -6.68 8.63 12.27
N ILE A 40 -6.36 9.02 13.51
CA ILE A 40 -6.04 8.11 14.62
C ILE A 40 -7.26 7.22 14.99
N ASN A 41 -8.42 7.45 14.35
CA ASN A 41 -9.66 6.66 14.45
C ASN A 41 -10.04 6.00 13.10
N GLY A 42 -9.07 5.69 12.24
CA GLY A 42 -9.33 4.97 10.99
C GLY A 42 -9.05 3.48 11.16
N ASP A 43 -9.80 2.64 10.44
CA ASP A 43 -9.45 1.23 10.29
C ASP A 43 -8.03 1.09 9.73
N ILE A 44 -7.29 0.10 10.20
CA ILE A 44 -5.93 -0.20 9.73
C ILE A 44 -5.84 -1.71 9.51
N LEU A 45 -5.34 -2.09 8.34
CA LEU A 45 -4.87 -3.44 8.07
C LEU A 45 -3.37 -3.53 8.39
N GLY A 46 -2.93 -4.66 8.90
CA GLY A 46 -1.54 -4.99 9.21
C GLY A 46 -1.25 -5.04 10.70
N SER A 47 0.02 -5.35 11.02
CA SER A 47 0.50 -5.41 12.39
C SER A 47 0.50 -4.03 13.05
N VAL A 48 0.21 -3.97 14.34
CA VAL A 48 0.40 -2.75 15.14
C VAL A 48 1.83 -2.68 15.68
N THR A 49 2.20 -1.54 16.25
CA THR A 49 3.56 -1.34 16.77
C THR A 49 3.79 -2.24 17.98
N ASP A 50 4.93 -2.93 18.00
CA ASP A 50 5.34 -3.89 19.04
C ASP A 50 4.43 -5.15 19.16
N GLU A 51 3.59 -5.43 18.16
CA GLU A 51 2.80 -6.67 18.06
C GLU A 51 3.65 -7.80 17.50
N SER A 52 3.63 -8.97 18.14
CA SER A 52 4.28 -10.16 17.58
C SER A 52 3.49 -10.68 16.38
N PHE A 53 4.16 -11.35 15.45
CA PHE A 53 3.46 -11.95 14.30
C PHE A 53 2.39 -12.97 14.73
N GLU A 54 2.60 -13.67 15.85
CA GLU A 54 1.64 -14.65 16.36
C GLU A 54 0.38 -13.97 16.91
N ASP A 55 0.55 -12.90 17.71
CA ASP A 55 -0.57 -12.09 18.20
C ASP A 55 -1.35 -11.47 17.03
N TYR A 56 -0.63 -10.98 16.02
CA TYR A 56 -1.19 -10.46 14.78
C TYR A 56 -2.02 -11.53 14.06
N ARG A 57 -1.48 -12.73 13.89
CA ARG A 57 -2.14 -13.85 13.21
C ARG A 57 -3.42 -14.28 13.93
N GLU A 58 -3.41 -14.32 15.26
CA GLU A 58 -4.61 -14.62 16.06
C GLU A 58 -5.70 -13.55 15.86
N ARG A 59 -5.33 -12.27 15.94
CA ARG A 59 -6.25 -11.14 15.71
C ARG A 59 -6.82 -11.13 14.29
N ALA A 60 -5.98 -11.39 13.30
CA ALA A 60 -6.40 -11.49 11.91
C ALA A 60 -7.39 -12.66 11.71
N ALA A 61 -7.11 -13.82 12.30
CA ALA A 61 -8.01 -14.97 12.26
C ALA A 61 -9.37 -14.68 12.92
N GLU A 62 -9.40 -13.94 14.03
CA GLU A 62 -10.63 -13.46 14.66
C GLU A 62 -11.43 -12.55 13.71
N SER A 63 -10.77 -11.57 13.08
CA SER A 63 -11.42 -10.67 12.11
C SER A 63 -12.02 -11.42 10.91
N LEU A 64 -11.34 -12.46 10.41
CA LEU A 64 -11.82 -13.31 9.33
C LEU A 64 -13.00 -14.20 9.76
N ALA A 65 -12.99 -14.67 11.00
CA ALA A 65 -14.09 -15.46 11.56
C ALA A 65 -15.37 -14.63 11.73
N GLU A 66 -15.22 -13.35 12.13
CA GLU A 66 -16.32 -12.41 12.31
C GLU A 66 -16.83 -11.81 10.99
N ALA A 67 -16.05 -11.88 9.91
CA ALA A 67 -16.42 -11.36 8.60
C ALA A 67 -17.75 -11.96 8.10
N PRO A 68 -18.74 -11.12 7.70
CA PRO A 68 -20.01 -11.60 7.19
C PRO A 68 -19.81 -12.48 5.95
N ALA A 69 -20.53 -13.60 5.91
CA ALA A 69 -20.39 -14.60 4.85
C ALA A 69 -20.58 -14.04 3.43
N THR A 70 -21.54 -13.13 3.23
CA THR A 70 -21.97 -12.67 1.91
C THR A 70 -21.76 -11.18 1.65
N GLU A 71 -21.38 -10.40 2.66
CA GLU A 71 -21.14 -8.96 2.49
C GLU A 71 -19.66 -8.73 2.14
N PRO A 72 -19.34 -7.98 1.07
CA PRO A 72 -17.95 -7.76 0.70
C PRO A 72 -17.23 -6.83 1.67
N ALA A 73 -16.06 -7.24 2.15
CA ALA A 73 -15.18 -6.49 3.02
C ALA A 73 -13.77 -6.39 2.41
N TYR A 74 -13.01 -5.38 2.85
CA TYR A 74 -11.60 -5.27 2.48
C TYR A 74 -10.76 -6.18 3.37
N ALA A 75 -9.76 -6.83 2.78
CA ALA A 75 -8.84 -7.67 3.51
C ALA A 75 -7.40 -7.48 3.05
N LEU A 76 -6.45 -7.61 3.98
CA LEU A 76 -5.04 -7.79 3.68
C LEU A 76 -4.75 -9.29 3.66
N VAL A 77 -4.23 -9.77 2.55
CA VAL A 77 -3.82 -11.16 2.35
C VAL A 77 -2.30 -11.18 2.22
N THR A 78 -1.64 -11.72 3.23
CA THR A 78 -0.18 -11.85 3.28
C THR A 78 0.22 -13.26 2.85
N PHE A 79 1.10 -13.37 1.86
CA PHE A 79 1.57 -14.65 1.36
C PHE A 79 2.65 -15.24 2.26
N THR A 80 2.72 -16.57 2.36
CA THR A 80 3.75 -17.28 3.14
C THR A 80 5.15 -17.00 2.64
N GLU A 81 5.31 -16.84 1.32
CA GLU A 81 6.53 -16.37 0.66
C GLU A 81 6.15 -15.39 -0.45
N PRO A 82 7.02 -14.44 -0.84
CA PRO A 82 6.74 -13.54 -1.95
C PRO A 82 6.48 -14.30 -3.25
N LEU A 83 5.34 -14.03 -3.89
CA LEU A 83 4.88 -14.71 -5.10
C LEU A 83 5.23 -13.94 -6.37
N GLU A 84 5.54 -14.70 -7.43
CA GLU A 84 5.63 -14.15 -8.79
C GLU A 84 4.22 -13.73 -9.29
N PRO A 85 4.12 -12.74 -10.19
CA PRO A 85 2.85 -12.22 -10.70
C PRO A 85 1.86 -13.28 -11.22
N ALA A 86 2.35 -14.26 -11.98
CA ALA A 86 1.53 -15.35 -12.50
C ALA A 86 0.94 -16.23 -11.37
N ALA A 87 1.76 -16.55 -10.35
CA ALA A 87 1.34 -17.37 -9.23
C ALA A 87 0.32 -16.63 -8.35
N ALA A 88 0.58 -15.36 -8.05
CA ALA A 88 -0.36 -14.50 -7.32
C ALA A 88 -1.69 -14.34 -8.10
N ALA A 89 -1.63 -14.15 -9.42
CA ALA A 89 -2.83 -14.00 -10.25
C ALA A 89 -3.68 -15.28 -10.29
N ALA A 90 -3.04 -16.45 -10.36
CA ALA A 90 -3.71 -17.74 -10.32
C ALA A 90 -4.36 -18.00 -8.95
N LEU A 91 -3.64 -17.72 -7.87
CA LEU A 91 -4.14 -17.87 -6.50
C LEU A 91 -5.35 -16.95 -6.22
N LEU A 92 -5.31 -15.73 -6.76
CA LEU A 92 -6.35 -14.72 -6.60
C LEU A 92 -7.44 -14.77 -7.68
N GLU A 93 -7.44 -15.77 -8.57
CA GLU A 93 -8.49 -15.92 -9.60
C GLU A 93 -9.90 -15.93 -9.01
N PRO A 94 -10.18 -16.63 -7.89
CA PRO A 94 -11.52 -16.68 -7.31
C PRO A 94 -11.98 -15.38 -6.65
N ILE A 95 -11.08 -14.41 -6.50
CA ILE A 95 -11.33 -13.15 -5.80
C ILE A 95 -11.84 -12.09 -6.78
N ASP A 96 -12.94 -11.45 -6.40
CA ASP A 96 -13.62 -10.42 -7.19
C ASP A 96 -12.67 -9.26 -7.53
N ARG A 97 -12.04 -8.69 -6.50
CA ARG A 97 -11.25 -7.46 -6.65
C ARG A 97 -9.92 -7.48 -5.90
N VAL A 98 -8.86 -7.07 -6.58
CA VAL A 98 -7.54 -6.80 -5.99
C VAL A 98 -7.26 -5.30 -6.10
N ASN A 99 -7.28 -4.62 -4.97
CA ASN A 99 -7.18 -3.16 -4.87
C ASN A 99 -5.74 -2.65 -4.87
N ALA A 100 -4.82 -3.42 -4.28
CA ALA A 100 -3.42 -3.05 -4.19
C ALA A 100 -2.53 -4.27 -4.00
N MET A 101 -1.25 -4.10 -4.29
CA MET A 101 -0.19 -5.04 -3.94
C MET A 101 0.83 -4.40 -3.00
N VAL A 102 1.46 -5.21 -2.16
CA VAL A 102 2.53 -4.83 -1.24
C VAL A 102 3.79 -5.56 -1.67
N ILE A 103 4.90 -4.83 -1.69
CA ILE A 103 6.19 -5.30 -2.16
C ILE A 103 7.25 -4.86 -1.17
N ALA A 104 8.13 -5.78 -0.73
CA ALA A 104 9.28 -5.53 0.13
C ALA A 104 8.96 -4.63 1.34
N LEU A 105 7.83 -4.90 2.00
CA LEU A 105 7.31 -4.12 3.14
C LEU A 105 7.08 -2.62 2.85
N ALA A 106 6.95 -2.22 1.59
CA ALA A 106 6.61 -0.86 1.19
C ALA A 106 5.11 -0.57 1.34
N ALA A 107 4.75 0.71 1.33
CA ALA A 107 3.34 1.11 1.27
C ALA A 107 2.63 0.47 0.06
N PRO A 108 1.33 0.12 0.14
CA PRO A 108 0.66 -0.57 -0.96
C PRO A 108 0.61 0.24 -2.24
N PHE A 109 0.87 -0.42 -3.36
CA PHE A 109 0.74 0.11 -4.70
C PHE A 109 -0.68 -0.18 -5.20
N ALA A 110 -1.47 0.88 -5.42
CA ALA A 110 -2.85 0.75 -5.88
C ALA A 110 -2.90 0.18 -7.31
N LEU A 111 -3.79 -0.78 -7.52
CA LEU A 111 -3.92 -1.48 -8.80
C LEU A 111 -5.25 -1.13 -9.48
N PRO A 112 -5.23 -0.88 -10.80
CA PRO A 112 -6.45 -0.85 -11.60
C PRO A 112 -7.00 -2.26 -11.82
N GLU A 113 -8.30 -2.37 -12.12
CA GLU A 113 -8.86 -3.62 -12.62
C GLU A 113 -8.32 -3.92 -14.03
N PRO A 114 -8.14 -5.22 -14.38
CA PRO A 114 -7.82 -5.61 -15.75
C PRO A 114 -8.86 -5.08 -16.75
N VAL A 115 -8.41 -4.47 -17.84
CA VAL A 115 -9.31 -4.07 -18.94
C VAL A 115 -9.56 -5.25 -19.89
N ALA A 116 -10.47 -5.07 -20.85
CA ALA A 116 -10.79 -6.14 -21.81
C ALA A 116 -9.54 -6.60 -22.58
N GLY A 117 -9.24 -7.91 -22.50
CA GLY A 117 -8.07 -8.53 -23.10
C GLY A 117 -6.81 -8.50 -22.23
N GLU A 118 -6.89 -7.93 -21.03
CA GLU A 118 -5.85 -7.94 -20.01
C GLU A 118 -6.20 -8.95 -18.90
N THR A 119 -5.19 -9.63 -18.38
CA THR A 119 -5.29 -10.50 -17.21
C THR A 119 -4.84 -9.78 -15.94
N ARG A 120 -5.13 -10.35 -14.78
CA ARG A 120 -4.61 -9.84 -13.50
C ARG A 120 -3.08 -9.90 -13.42
N GLU A 121 -2.47 -10.91 -14.02
CA GLU A 121 -1.02 -11.03 -14.16
C GLU A 121 -0.44 -9.84 -14.95
N ASP A 122 -1.07 -9.45 -16.06
CA ASP A 122 -0.62 -8.30 -16.86
C ASP A 122 -0.65 -6.99 -16.04
N VAL A 123 -1.67 -6.82 -15.19
CA VAL A 123 -1.77 -5.65 -14.29
C VAL A 123 -0.62 -5.63 -13.28
N PHE A 124 -0.31 -6.78 -12.66
CA PHE A 124 0.80 -6.91 -11.71
C PHE A 124 2.15 -6.62 -12.38
N ASN A 125 2.42 -7.26 -13.52
CA ASN A 125 3.65 -7.05 -14.28
C ASN A 125 3.83 -5.58 -14.68
N ARG A 126 2.77 -4.94 -15.19
CA ARG A 126 2.81 -3.53 -15.57
C ARG A 126 3.16 -2.61 -14.40
N GLU A 127 2.66 -2.89 -13.21
CA GLU A 127 2.96 -2.08 -12.04
C GLU A 127 4.38 -2.33 -11.51
N LEU A 128 4.85 -3.59 -11.52
CA LEU A 128 6.25 -3.91 -11.21
C LEU A 128 7.22 -3.24 -12.18
N ASP A 129 6.93 -3.26 -13.48
CA ASP A 129 7.72 -2.56 -14.50
C ASP A 129 7.78 -1.05 -14.25
N ARG A 130 6.65 -0.45 -13.84
CA ARG A 130 6.59 0.97 -13.47
C ARG A 130 7.47 1.27 -12.25
N ILE A 131 7.42 0.42 -11.22
CA ILE A 131 8.23 0.55 -10.01
C ILE A 131 9.71 0.43 -10.38
N ALA A 132 10.09 -0.62 -11.11
CA ALA A 132 11.45 -0.83 -11.58
C ALA A 132 11.97 0.37 -12.39
N ALA A 133 11.16 0.91 -13.31
CA ALA A 133 11.51 2.10 -14.09
C ALA A 133 11.73 3.34 -13.22
N SER A 134 10.99 3.48 -12.11
CA SER A 134 11.15 4.60 -11.16
C SER A 134 12.43 4.51 -10.32
N MET A 135 13.01 3.31 -10.22
CA MET A 135 14.24 3.03 -9.47
C MET A 135 15.50 3.13 -10.34
N VAL A 136 15.36 3.25 -11.67
CA VAL A 136 16.50 3.41 -12.58
C VAL A 136 17.31 4.65 -12.20
N GLY A 137 18.60 4.45 -11.93
CA GLY A 137 19.52 5.54 -11.52
C GLY A 137 19.59 5.78 -10.01
N ILE A 138 18.83 5.04 -9.20
CA ILE A 138 18.90 5.04 -7.74
C ILE A 138 19.81 3.89 -7.28
N GLY A 139 21.13 4.08 -7.37
CA GLY A 139 22.11 3.11 -6.87
C GLY A 139 21.99 1.70 -7.47
N ASP A 140 22.49 0.71 -6.74
CA ASP A 140 22.43 -0.72 -7.11
C ASP A 140 21.32 -1.42 -6.31
N VAL A 141 20.10 -0.88 -6.38
CA VAL A 141 18.93 -1.46 -5.72
C VAL A 141 18.26 -2.43 -6.69
N ALA A 142 18.17 -3.70 -6.31
CA ALA A 142 17.46 -4.69 -7.09
C ALA A 142 15.99 -4.29 -7.27
N SER A 143 15.50 -4.34 -8.51
CA SER A 143 14.09 -4.09 -8.77
C SER A 143 13.25 -5.23 -8.21
N PRO A 144 12.14 -4.93 -7.53
CA PRO A 144 11.26 -5.99 -7.04
C PRO A 144 10.59 -6.68 -8.21
N THR A 145 10.49 -8.01 -8.12
CA THR A 145 9.79 -8.85 -9.10
C THR A 145 8.68 -9.68 -8.47
N ARG A 146 8.58 -9.68 -7.14
CA ARG A 146 7.67 -10.51 -6.37
C ARG A 146 6.76 -9.66 -5.49
N ILE A 147 5.61 -10.23 -5.15
CA ILE A 147 4.54 -9.61 -4.38
C ILE A 147 4.48 -10.31 -3.02
N ASP A 148 4.52 -9.56 -1.93
CA ASP A 148 4.48 -10.10 -0.56
C ASP A 148 3.06 -10.23 -0.03
N ALA A 149 2.19 -9.29 -0.40
CA ALA A 149 0.80 -9.28 0.03
C ALA A 149 -0.08 -8.53 -0.97
N VAL A 150 -1.39 -8.69 -0.84
CA VAL A 150 -2.39 -7.92 -1.60
C VAL A 150 -3.48 -7.41 -0.69
N VAL A 151 -4.06 -6.27 -1.07
CA VAL A 151 -5.33 -5.81 -0.51
C VAL A 151 -6.43 -6.20 -1.48
N VAL A 152 -7.40 -6.95 -1.00
CA VAL A 152 -8.52 -7.46 -1.79
C VAL A 152 -9.84 -6.97 -1.25
N ARG A 153 -10.90 -7.12 -2.05
CA ARG A 153 -12.28 -6.93 -1.60
C ARG A 153 -13.15 -8.08 -2.08
N ASP A 154 -13.69 -8.83 -1.14
CA ASP A 154 -14.61 -9.94 -1.41
C ASP A 154 -15.45 -10.27 -0.17
N THR A 155 -16.38 -11.21 -0.32
CA THR A 155 -17.20 -11.80 0.73
C THR A 155 -16.37 -12.60 1.74
N GLY A 156 -16.84 -12.68 2.99
CA GLY A 156 -16.17 -13.46 4.03
C GLY A 156 -15.99 -14.94 3.68
N ASP A 157 -16.91 -15.53 2.92
CA ASP A 157 -16.78 -16.93 2.47
C ASP A 157 -15.68 -17.12 1.43
N ALA A 158 -15.52 -16.18 0.48
CA ALA A 158 -14.42 -16.20 -0.47
C ALA A 158 -13.06 -16.02 0.24
N LEU A 159 -12.99 -15.09 1.20
CA LEU A 159 -11.78 -14.84 1.98
C LEU A 159 -11.39 -16.04 2.86
N ARG A 160 -12.37 -16.71 3.49
CA ARG A 160 -12.12 -17.95 4.24
C ARG A 160 -11.66 -19.11 3.35
N SER A 161 -12.17 -19.18 2.13
CA SER A 161 -11.74 -20.18 1.14
C SER A 161 -10.30 -19.91 0.68
N LEU A 162 -9.94 -18.64 0.46
CA LEU A 162 -8.59 -18.24 0.13
C LEU A 162 -7.60 -18.53 1.27
N ALA A 163 -7.99 -18.25 2.52
CA ALA A 163 -7.16 -18.50 3.71
C ALA A 163 -6.83 -19.99 3.97
N ALA A 164 -7.48 -20.92 3.24
CA ALA A 164 -7.19 -22.35 3.35
C ALA A 164 -6.01 -22.82 2.49
N SER A 165 -5.46 -21.95 1.62
CA SER A 165 -4.26 -22.23 0.81
C SER A 165 -2.98 -22.16 1.67
N GLU A 166 -2.03 -23.04 1.40
CA GLU A 166 -0.74 -23.11 2.11
C GLU A 166 0.18 -21.91 1.76
N GLU A 167 -0.08 -21.27 0.62
CA GLU A 167 0.57 -20.07 0.14
C GLU A 167 0.12 -18.79 0.87
N ILE A 168 -0.90 -18.86 1.73
CA ILE A 168 -1.40 -17.75 2.53
C ILE A 168 -0.93 -17.88 3.98
N ALA A 169 -0.20 -16.88 4.48
CA ALA A 169 0.21 -16.83 5.88
C ALA A 169 -0.93 -16.30 6.76
N VAL A 170 -1.56 -15.20 6.34
CA VAL A 170 -2.55 -14.47 7.13
C VAL A 170 -3.57 -13.78 6.21
N VAL A 171 -4.84 -13.78 6.64
CA VAL A 171 -5.89 -12.93 6.07
C VAL A 171 -6.52 -12.13 7.21
N GLU A 172 -6.39 -10.81 7.15
CA GLU A 172 -7.02 -9.87 8.08
C GLU A 172 -8.13 -9.10 7.37
N VAL A 173 -9.29 -8.98 7.99
CA VAL A 173 -10.50 -8.42 7.37
C VAL A 173 -10.96 -7.19 8.14
N LEU A 174 -11.30 -6.12 7.41
CA LEU A 174 -11.92 -4.93 7.98
C LEU A 174 -13.45 -5.08 8.11
N PRO A 175 -14.10 -4.24 8.94
CA PRO A 175 -15.54 -4.09 8.92
C PRO A 175 -16.09 -3.82 7.49
N PRO A 176 -17.29 -4.30 7.13
CA PRO A 176 -17.83 -4.14 5.77
C PRO A 176 -18.07 -2.68 5.32
N ASP A 177 -18.20 -1.75 6.26
CA ASP A 177 -18.37 -0.31 5.98
C ASP A 177 -17.05 0.42 5.69
N ALA A 178 -15.91 -0.26 5.84
CA ALA A 178 -14.62 0.24 5.41
C ALA A 178 -14.65 0.60 3.92
N SER A 179 -14.04 1.75 3.60
CA SER A 179 -14.03 2.29 2.24
C SER A 179 -12.61 2.45 1.73
N TRP A 180 -12.37 2.07 0.48
CA TRP A 180 -11.05 2.23 -0.16
C TRP A 180 -10.54 3.67 -0.05
N GLY A 181 -9.28 3.83 0.35
CA GLY A 181 -8.65 5.13 0.58
C GLY A 181 -9.03 5.80 1.90
N ARG A 182 -9.79 5.15 2.79
CA ARG A 182 -10.15 5.66 4.13
C ARG A 182 -9.59 4.84 5.29
N PHE A 183 -8.90 3.74 5.00
CA PHE A 183 -8.19 2.91 5.97
C PHE A 183 -6.68 2.91 5.68
N GLY A 184 -5.88 2.66 6.71
CA GLY A 184 -4.43 2.48 6.58
C GLY A 184 -4.08 1.04 6.24
N VAL A 185 -2.93 0.83 5.61
CA VAL A 185 -2.36 -0.50 5.42
C VAL A 185 -0.90 -0.46 5.87
N ARG A 186 -0.57 -1.35 6.79
CA ARG A 186 0.77 -1.57 7.31
C ARG A 186 1.25 -2.94 6.78
N PRO A 187 2.34 -2.96 6.01
CA PRO A 187 2.93 -4.23 5.58
C PRO A 187 3.31 -5.10 6.78
N VAL A 188 3.14 -6.41 6.62
CA VAL A 188 3.39 -7.41 7.67
C VAL A 188 4.66 -8.15 7.31
N GLU A 189 5.58 -8.23 8.28
CA GLU A 189 6.79 -9.05 8.17
C GLU A 189 6.51 -10.45 8.72
N ILE A 190 6.87 -11.48 7.95
CA ILE A 190 6.73 -12.87 8.36
C ILE A 190 8.05 -13.33 9.00
N PRO A 191 8.02 -13.88 10.23
CA PRO A 191 9.20 -14.45 10.87
C PRO A 191 9.76 -15.61 10.05
N GLY A 192 10.98 -15.46 9.53
CA GLY A 192 11.64 -16.48 8.70
C GLY A 192 12.24 -15.93 7.41
N ASP A 193 11.75 -14.78 6.94
CA ASP A 193 12.18 -14.11 5.70
C ASP A 193 13.40 -13.18 5.88
N ALA A 194 14.22 -13.42 6.90
CA ALA A 194 15.48 -12.73 7.09
C ALA A 194 16.55 -13.16 6.06
N SER A 195 16.25 -13.07 4.76
CA SER A 195 17.25 -13.01 3.70
C SER A 195 17.86 -11.61 3.61
N VAL A 196 18.41 -11.15 4.74
CA VAL A 196 19.54 -10.21 4.76
C VAL A 196 20.52 -10.78 5.78
N GLU A 197 21.31 -11.78 5.35
CA GLU A 197 22.61 -11.99 5.97
C GLU A 197 23.40 -10.69 5.78
N ILE A 198 23.55 -9.90 6.86
CA ILE A 198 24.59 -8.88 6.91
C ILE A 198 25.92 -9.63 6.87
N PRO A 199 26.75 -9.49 5.82
CA PRO A 199 28.07 -10.10 5.83
C PRO A 199 28.94 -9.34 6.83
N GLY A 200 29.17 -9.94 7.99
CA GLY A 200 30.22 -9.52 8.91
C GLY A 200 29.75 -9.10 10.30
N GLU A 201 29.24 -10.04 11.08
CA GLU A 201 29.54 -10.06 12.51
C GLU A 201 30.43 -11.28 12.76
N ALA A 202 31.74 -11.07 12.80
CA ALA A 202 32.66 -12.10 13.27
C ALA A 202 32.28 -12.45 14.73
N PRO A 203 32.25 -13.73 15.11
CA PRO A 203 32.00 -14.09 16.51
C PRO A 203 33.05 -13.43 17.39
N ALA A 204 32.58 -12.66 18.37
CA ALA A 204 33.41 -12.06 19.40
C ALA A 204 34.30 -13.15 20.01
N ALA A 205 35.62 -12.91 19.96
CA ALA A 205 36.60 -13.79 20.57
C ALA A 205 36.28 -13.96 22.06
N ASP A 206 36.22 -15.23 22.47
CA ASP A 206 36.17 -15.66 23.86
C ASP A 206 37.33 -15.04 24.66
N PRO A 207 37.08 -14.19 25.69
CA PRO A 207 38.14 -13.73 26.57
C PRO A 207 38.33 -14.78 27.67
N GLY A 208 39.07 -15.84 27.35
CA GLY A 208 39.34 -16.93 28.28
C GLY A 208 40.69 -17.58 28.08
N ILE A 209 41.76 -16.96 28.60
CA ILE A 209 42.84 -17.46 29.49
C ILE A 209 44.01 -16.45 29.44
#